data_AF-A0A914CGZ6-F1
#
_entry.id   AF-A0A914CGZ6-F1
#
_cell.length_a   1.000
_cell.length_b   1.000
_cell.length_c   1.000
_cell.angle_alpha   90.00
_cell.angle_beta   90.00
_cell.angle_gamma   90.00
#
_symmetry.space_group_name_H-M   'P 1'
#
loop_
_entity.id
_entity.type
_entity.pdbx_description
1 polymer ?
#
loop_
_entity_poly.entity_id
_entity_poly.type
_entity_poly.pdbx_seq_one_letter_code
_entity_poly.pdbx_strand_id
1 'polypeptide(L)'
;MMIDIVVCLISIISSFYVFVAHVIKPTERGFYCDDESIRRPYYPNTVSTTNLLIITLGLPLPIFFFGYFFASRNKTMMQILEMIRMTTFVYLDYVVGFGLCTFALDFLKCYIGRLRPNFVSMCKPDLSECSLNGTAYMINFECQNGPRMGRNSRTSFPSGHAMAAVFCFIFLYHFFQYLHRNSTITTLAKRYRFIIITLYFIFTLFCTRTSKINFLSWVHVGTSSNGDLKNEPTLKQDLALHSIRKALRKKVPLDACFNSELINWPTTGIDSDCDPKTTVHIDGFLYDDEDVNHLVDKGKLSRHYCKNCGSRDIQLLTFISHSLSVSQLRYIFNFLLPFVHGSDDFRDNILVDIGSRLGSVLYAAAEFRNFKEVVGIEMNSEFCQIQLKVVEEHHFSTPIKIICDDMRNQLEILSKANFVIMNNVFGFFQNVETQVDCWRKLRNSFNIGTILIHNPSLDSVTAHLDLGFDLNEWLEPIDLKPSFDLYVGNDENLYGDLYEE
;
A
#
# COMPACT_ATOMS: atom_id res chain seq x y z
N MET A 1 -10.24 21.25 42.60
CA MET A 1 -9.19 21.17 41.56
C MET A 1 -8.34 19.91 41.70
N MET A 2 -7.35 19.84 42.60
CA MET A 2 -6.42 18.70 42.63
C MET A 2 -7.11 17.37 42.95
N ILE A 3 -8.07 17.37 43.89
CA ILE A 3 -8.83 16.17 44.26
C ILE A 3 -9.62 15.66 43.06
N ASP A 4 -10.37 16.53 42.37
CA ASP A 4 -11.19 16.16 41.20
C ASP A 4 -10.34 15.55 40.08
N ILE A 5 -9.18 16.17 39.80
CA ILE A 5 -8.22 15.69 38.80
C ILE A 5 -7.67 14.32 39.18
N VAL A 6 -7.23 14.15 40.43
CA VAL A 6 -6.67 12.88 40.93
C VAL A 6 -7.72 11.78 40.88
N VAL A 7 -8.94 12.04 41.33
CA VAL A 7 -10.05 11.09 41.29
C VAL A 7 -10.39 10.69 39.86
N CYS A 8 -10.46 11.66 38.93
CA CYS A 8 -10.71 11.40 37.52
C CYS A 8 -9.61 10.51 36.89
N LEU A 9 -8.34 10.84 37.13
CA LEU A 9 -7.21 10.05 36.62
C LEU A 9 -7.21 8.63 37.19
N ILE A 10 -7.42 8.47 38.50
CA ILE A 10 -7.51 7.14 39.13
C ILE A 10 -8.66 6.35 38.51
N SER A 11 -9.83 6.95 38.35
CA SER A 11 -11.01 6.30 37.75
C SER A 11 -10.73 5.80 36.33
N ILE A 12 -10.15 6.64 35.47
CA ILE A 12 -9.80 6.28 34.09
C ILE A 12 -8.75 5.18 34.06
N ILE A 13 -7.68 5.29 34.87
CA ILE A 13 -6.61 4.30 34.94
C ILE A 13 -7.14 2.95 35.43
N SER A 14 -7.91 2.92 36.51
CA SER A 14 -8.53 1.70 37.04
C SER A 14 -9.46 1.05 36.01
N SER A 15 -10.31 1.85 35.36
CA SER A 15 -11.21 1.37 34.31
C SER A 15 -10.44 0.80 33.12
N PHE A 16 -9.33 1.45 32.74
CA PHE A 16 -8.48 0.99 31.64
C PHE A 16 -7.80 -0.34 31.95
N TYR A 17 -7.31 -0.54 33.17
CA TYR A 17 -6.75 -1.82 33.59
C TYR A 17 -7.77 -2.95 33.54
N VAL A 18 -9.00 -2.70 34.00
CA VAL A 18 -10.11 -3.68 33.91
C VAL A 18 -10.44 -3.99 32.46
N PHE A 19 -10.55 -2.97 31.61
CA PHE A 19 -10.83 -3.11 30.18
C PHE A 19 -9.78 -3.97 29.46
N VAL A 20 -8.50 -3.69 29.67
CA VAL A 20 -7.39 -4.46 29.08
C VAL A 20 -7.32 -5.90 29.61
N ALA A 21 -7.62 -6.11 30.89
CA ALA A 21 -7.54 -7.43 31.52
C ALA A 21 -8.70 -8.36 31.14
N HIS A 22 -9.93 -7.82 31.04
CA HIS A 22 -11.14 -8.65 30.99
C HIS A 22 -11.99 -8.46 29.74
N VAL A 23 -11.90 -7.34 29.04
CA VAL A 23 -12.84 -7.01 27.95
C VAL A 23 -12.22 -7.24 26.58
N ILE A 24 -10.97 -6.82 26.37
CA ILE A 24 -10.33 -6.88 25.05
C ILE A 24 -9.10 -7.79 25.05
N LYS A 25 -9.05 -8.71 24.09
CA LYS A 25 -7.86 -9.51 23.75
C LYS A 25 -7.46 -9.22 22.30
N PRO A 26 -6.15 -9.14 21.98
CA PRO A 26 -5.73 -8.96 20.60
C PRO A 26 -6.14 -10.15 19.74
N THR A 27 -6.56 -9.88 18.51
CA THR A 27 -6.79 -10.90 17.48
C THR A 27 -5.51 -11.71 17.29
N GLU A 28 -5.64 -13.03 17.42
CA GLU A 28 -4.54 -13.95 17.19
C GLU A 28 -4.44 -14.22 15.70
N ARG A 29 -3.31 -13.83 15.12
CA ARG A 29 -2.94 -14.13 13.74
C ARG A 29 -1.63 -14.90 13.70
N GLY A 30 -1.49 -15.74 12.69
CA GLY A 30 -0.23 -16.40 12.38
C GLY A 30 0.77 -15.49 11.68
N PHE A 31 1.97 -16.01 11.46
CA PHE A 31 3.02 -15.37 10.66
C PHE A 31 3.76 -16.39 9.80
N TYR A 32 4.35 -15.93 8.70
CA TYR A 32 5.19 -16.76 7.86
C TYR A 32 6.59 -16.89 8.45
N CYS A 33 7.16 -18.09 8.37
CA CYS A 33 8.52 -18.34 8.86
C CYS A 33 9.57 -17.46 8.17
N ASP A 34 9.36 -17.05 6.92
CA ASP A 34 10.25 -16.13 6.19
C ASP A 34 9.84 -14.66 6.28
N ASP A 35 8.89 -14.31 7.14
CA ASP A 35 8.51 -12.92 7.39
C ASP A 35 9.64 -12.20 8.15
N GLU A 36 10.56 -11.61 7.40
CA GLU A 36 11.65 -10.78 7.92
C GLU A 36 11.14 -9.46 8.50
N SER A 37 9.91 -9.03 8.16
CA SER A 37 9.37 -7.76 8.65
C SER A 37 9.17 -7.79 10.16
N ILE A 38 8.89 -8.96 10.74
CA ILE A 38 8.63 -9.21 12.17
C ILE A 38 9.85 -9.68 12.97
N ARG A 39 11.02 -9.79 12.31
CA ARG A 39 12.28 -10.32 12.87
C ARG A 39 13.28 -9.23 13.29
N ARG A 40 12.90 -7.95 13.24
CA ARG A 40 13.77 -6.85 13.65
C ARG A 40 14.11 -6.96 15.15
N PRO A 41 15.33 -6.58 15.55
CA PRO A 41 15.70 -6.55 16.96
C PRO A 41 14.86 -5.52 17.73
N TYR A 42 14.61 -5.82 19.00
CA TYR A 42 13.89 -4.91 19.88
C TYR A 42 14.76 -3.70 20.23
N TYR A 43 14.33 -2.51 19.79
CA TYR A 43 14.89 -1.23 20.22
C TYR A 43 13.90 -0.48 21.13
N PRO A 44 14.38 0.25 22.15
CA PRO A 44 13.52 1.10 22.96
C PRO A 44 12.91 2.23 22.12
N ASN A 45 11.73 2.70 22.52
CA ASN A 45 11.04 3.79 21.83
C ASN A 45 11.91 5.05 21.76
N THR A 46 11.98 5.69 20.58
CA THR A 46 12.68 6.96 20.36
C THR A 46 12.19 8.07 21.31
N VAL A 47 10.88 8.07 21.61
CA VAL A 47 10.28 8.90 22.66
C VAL A 47 9.81 7.99 23.79
N SER A 48 10.40 8.16 24.97
CA SER A 48 9.98 7.41 26.15
C SER A 48 8.51 7.72 26.49
N THR A 49 7.78 6.71 26.95
CA THR A 49 6.37 6.87 27.36
C THR A 49 6.23 7.92 28.46
N THR A 50 7.20 8.00 29.37
CA THR A 50 7.22 9.02 30.43
C THR A 50 7.29 10.44 29.86
N ASN A 51 8.20 10.69 28.91
CA ASN A 51 8.32 12.02 28.30
C ASN A 51 7.06 12.38 27.51
N LEU A 52 6.48 11.41 26.80
CA LEU A 52 5.21 11.60 26.10
C LEU A 52 4.10 12.02 27.08
N LEU A 53 3.88 11.27 28.17
CA LEU A 53 2.81 11.58 29.14
C LEU A 53 3.04 12.91 29.87
N ILE A 54 4.29 13.30 30.14
CA ILE A 54 4.58 14.63 30.69
C ILE A 54 4.14 15.72 29.71
N ILE A 55 4.46 15.56 28.42
CA ILE A 55 4.12 16.55 27.39
C ILE A 55 2.61 16.56 27.10
N THR A 56 1.95 15.40 27.05
CA THR A 56 0.55 15.30 26.63
C THR A 56 -0.45 15.31 27.77
N LEU A 57 -0.07 15.04 29.02
CA LEU A 57 -0.98 15.13 30.18
C LEU A 57 -0.51 16.14 31.22
N GLY A 58 0.79 16.21 31.49
CA GLY A 58 1.34 17.13 32.50
C GLY A 58 1.30 18.60 32.08
N LEU A 59 1.89 18.93 30.92
CA LEU A 59 2.03 20.31 30.44
C LEU A 59 0.72 21.03 30.05
N PRO A 60 -0.35 20.35 29.58
CA PRO A 60 -1.62 21.03 29.27
C PRO A 60 -2.24 21.77 30.46
N LEU A 61 -2.14 21.26 31.69
CA LEU A 61 -2.71 21.92 32.88
C LEU A 61 -2.18 23.35 33.09
N PRO A 62 -0.85 23.59 33.20
CA PRO A 62 -0.33 24.95 33.29
C PRO A 62 -0.58 25.75 32.00
N ILE A 63 -0.64 25.11 30.83
CA ILE A 63 -0.93 25.82 29.57
C ILE A 63 -2.34 26.43 29.56
N PHE A 64 -3.34 25.69 30.01
CA PHE A 64 -4.71 26.19 30.14
C PHE A 64 -4.78 27.34 31.14
N PHE A 65 -4.12 27.20 32.30
CA PHE A 65 -4.06 28.26 33.31
C PHE A 65 -3.44 29.55 32.76
N PHE A 66 -2.26 29.47 32.13
CA PHE A 66 -1.59 30.62 31.55
C PHE A 66 -2.35 31.20 30.36
N GLY A 67 -3.06 30.37 29.59
CA GLY A 67 -3.97 30.81 28.54
C GLY A 67 -5.06 31.75 29.06
N TYR A 68 -5.77 31.34 30.12
CA TYR A 68 -6.74 32.21 30.79
C TYR A 68 -6.10 33.44 31.44
N PHE A 69 -4.94 33.27 32.08
CA PHE A 69 -4.22 34.36 32.74
C PHE A 69 -3.78 35.48 31.78
N PHE A 70 -3.27 35.14 30.61
CA PHE A 70 -2.86 36.13 29.60
C PHE A 70 -4.05 36.74 28.84
N ALA A 71 -5.16 36.00 28.73
CA ALA A 71 -6.40 36.51 28.15
C ALA A 71 -7.10 37.53 29.08
N SER A 72 -6.96 37.37 30.40
CA SER A 72 -7.57 38.28 31.37
C SER A 72 -6.87 39.64 31.42
N ARG A 73 -7.66 40.72 31.41
CA ARG A 73 -7.17 42.10 31.57
C ARG A 73 -6.95 42.50 33.02
N ASN A 74 -7.82 42.02 33.91
CA ASN A 74 -7.76 42.27 35.35
C ASN A 74 -7.37 40.99 36.10
N LYS A 75 -6.70 41.14 37.24
CA LYS A 75 -6.17 40.02 38.04
C LYS A 75 -6.60 40.15 39.50
N THR A 76 -7.90 40.33 39.73
CA THR A 76 -8.45 40.33 41.09
C THR A 76 -8.45 38.92 41.67
N MET A 77 -8.49 38.78 43.00
CA MET A 77 -8.55 37.45 43.64
C MET A 77 -9.75 36.62 43.18
N MET A 78 -10.92 37.25 43.02
CA MET A 78 -12.12 36.58 42.51
C MET A 78 -11.93 36.08 41.07
N GLN A 79 -11.26 36.85 40.21
CA GLN A 79 -10.96 36.43 38.84
C GLN A 79 -9.93 35.30 38.81
N ILE A 80 -8.93 35.30 39.69
CA ILE A 80 -7.95 34.21 39.79
C ILE A 80 -8.65 32.90 40.21
N LEU A 81 -9.55 32.95 41.19
CA LEU A 81 -10.36 31.79 41.60
C LEU A 81 -11.22 31.26 40.45
N GLU A 82 -11.83 32.15 39.67
CA GLU A 82 -12.61 31.78 38.49
C GLU A 82 -11.73 31.17 37.38
N MET A 83 -10.53 31.69 37.16
CA MET A 83 -9.56 31.09 36.22
C MET A 83 -9.16 29.68 36.65
N ILE A 84 -8.92 29.46 37.95
CA ILE A 84 -8.62 28.14 38.51
C ILE A 84 -9.79 27.18 38.27
N ARG A 85 -11.02 27.65 38.52
CA ARG A 85 -12.24 26.88 38.27
C ARG A 85 -12.37 26.48 36.81
N MET A 86 -12.27 27.45 35.89
CA MET A 86 -12.38 27.20 34.44
C MET A 86 -11.24 26.31 33.92
N THR A 87 -10.01 26.50 34.40
CA THR A 87 -8.87 25.64 34.09
C THR A 87 -9.13 24.20 34.53
N THR A 88 -9.70 24.02 35.73
CA THR A 88 -10.05 22.69 36.25
C THR A 88 -11.05 22.00 35.34
N PHE A 89 -12.15 22.68 34.96
CA PHE A 89 -13.18 22.11 34.09
C PHE A 89 -12.62 21.71 32.72
N VAL A 90 -11.91 22.62 32.04
CA VAL A 90 -11.31 22.33 30.73
C VAL A 90 -10.31 21.18 30.81
N TYR A 91 -9.51 21.11 31.87
CA TYR A 91 -8.54 20.03 32.05
C TYR A 91 -9.23 18.69 32.36
N LEU A 92 -10.35 18.68 33.10
CA LEU A 92 -11.14 17.46 33.29
C LEU A 92 -11.73 16.97 31.96
N ASP A 93 -12.31 17.85 31.15
CA ASP A 93 -12.80 17.51 29.81
C ASP A 93 -11.67 16.94 28.92
N TYR A 94 -10.49 17.57 28.98
CA TYR A 94 -9.29 17.10 28.29
C TYR A 94 -8.89 15.68 28.69
N VAL A 95 -8.80 15.41 30.00
CA VAL A 95 -8.40 14.11 30.54
C VAL A 95 -9.43 13.02 30.21
N VAL A 96 -10.72 13.33 30.29
CA VAL A 96 -11.80 12.40 29.90
C VAL A 96 -11.73 12.10 28.40
N GLY A 97 -11.59 13.12 27.56
CA GLY A 97 -11.44 12.93 26.11
C GLY A 97 -10.20 12.11 25.75
N PHE A 98 -9.05 12.39 26.40
CA PHE A 98 -7.82 11.63 26.22
C PHE A 98 -8.02 10.15 26.62
N GLY A 99 -8.71 9.92 27.73
CA GLY A 99 -9.10 8.60 28.19
C GLY A 99 -9.92 7.86 27.14
N LEU A 100 -11.05 8.44 26.69
CA LEU A 100 -11.92 7.85 25.67
C LEU A 100 -11.17 7.52 24.37
N CYS A 101 -10.32 8.41 23.88
CA CYS A 101 -9.46 8.15 22.73
C CYS A 101 -8.50 6.98 22.97
N THR A 102 -7.96 6.84 24.19
CA THR A 102 -7.09 5.72 24.57
C THR A 102 -7.85 4.38 24.57
N PHE A 103 -9.06 4.35 25.15
CA PHE A 103 -9.92 3.15 25.09
C PHE A 103 -10.23 2.74 23.65
N ALA A 104 -10.66 3.69 22.81
CA ALA A 104 -10.97 3.44 21.41
C ALA A 104 -9.74 2.94 20.63
N LEU A 105 -8.57 3.55 20.88
CA LEU A 105 -7.33 3.17 20.22
C LEU A 105 -6.90 1.74 20.59
N ASP A 106 -6.98 1.37 21.86
CA ASP A 106 -6.58 0.02 22.29
C ASP A 106 -7.60 -1.05 21.90
N PHE A 107 -8.89 -0.70 21.81
CA PHE A 107 -9.89 -1.55 21.16
C PHE A 107 -9.48 -1.81 19.71
N LEU A 108 -9.20 -0.74 18.94
CA LEU A 108 -8.83 -0.85 17.53
C LEU A 108 -7.52 -1.62 17.32
N LYS A 109 -6.50 -1.40 18.16
CA LYS A 109 -5.25 -2.18 18.12
C LYS A 109 -5.49 -3.66 18.36
N CYS A 110 -6.38 -4.00 19.30
CA CYS A 110 -6.68 -5.40 19.59
C CYS A 110 -7.49 -6.03 18.46
N TYR A 111 -8.48 -5.31 17.92
CA TYR A 111 -9.26 -5.73 16.77
C TYR A 111 -8.38 -6.00 15.55
N ILE A 112 -7.47 -5.07 15.21
CA ILE A 112 -6.54 -5.23 14.10
C ILE A 112 -5.54 -6.35 14.41
N GLY A 113 -4.89 -6.35 15.58
CA GLY A 113 -3.97 -7.41 16.01
C GLY A 113 -2.66 -7.48 15.21
N ARG A 114 -2.17 -6.36 14.66
CA ARG A 114 -0.96 -6.34 13.79
C ARG A 114 0.31 -6.67 14.56
N LEU A 115 1.07 -7.63 14.04
CA LEU A 115 2.36 -8.00 14.60
C LEU A 115 3.34 -6.83 14.47
N ARG A 116 4.18 -6.65 15.50
CA ARG A 116 5.24 -5.64 15.49
C ARG A 116 6.42 -6.11 14.64
N PRO A 117 7.21 -5.18 14.10
CA PRO A 117 8.43 -5.54 13.41
C PRO A 117 9.45 -6.32 14.26
N ASN A 118 9.33 -6.22 15.58
CA ASN A 118 10.13 -6.95 16.56
C ASN A 118 9.35 -8.08 17.24
N PHE A 119 8.30 -8.59 16.60
CA PHE A 119 7.42 -9.58 17.19
C PHE A 119 8.16 -10.86 17.60
N VAL A 120 9.04 -11.40 16.74
CA VAL A 120 9.78 -12.64 17.05
C VAL A 120 10.70 -12.44 18.26
N SER A 121 11.39 -11.30 18.33
CA SER A 121 12.28 -11.00 19.47
C SER A 121 11.52 -10.73 20.77
N MET A 122 10.31 -10.17 20.69
CA MET A 122 9.44 -9.91 21.85
C MET A 122 8.66 -11.14 22.33
N CYS A 123 8.09 -11.93 21.43
CA CYS A 123 7.26 -13.09 21.75
C CYS A 123 8.10 -14.34 22.05
N LYS A 124 9.22 -14.53 21.32
CA LYS A 124 10.02 -15.76 21.30
C LYS A 124 9.16 -17.01 21.12
N PRO A 125 8.45 -17.16 19.99
CA PRO A 125 7.74 -18.39 19.67
C PRO A 125 8.74 -19.54 19.44
N ASP A 126 8.31 -20.78 19.63
CA ASP A 126 9.11 -21.93 19.19
C ASP A 126 9.14 -21.97 17.64
N LEU A 127 10.35 -21.87 17.06
CA LEU A 127 10.58 -21.81 15.62
C LEU A 127 11.08 -23.15 15.06
N SER A 128 10.89 -24.24 15.79
CA SER A 128 11.23 -25.60 15.35
C SER A 128 10.61 -25.93 13.99
N GLU A 129 9.34 -25.60 13.80
CA GLU A 129 8.61 -25.78 12.52
C GLU A 129 9.22 -24.93 11.38
N CYS A 130 9.63 -23.70 11.67
CA CYS A 130 10.33 -22.84 10.70
C CYS A 130 11.71 -23.36 10.31
N SER A 131 12.35 -24.16 11.17
CA SER A 131 13.67 -24.74 10.90
C SER A 131 13.56 -25.95 9.96
N LEU A 132 12.42 -26.64 9.99
CA LEU A 132 12.08 -27.75 9.08
C LEU A 132 11.53 -27.24 7.74
N ASN A 133 10.70 -26.20 7.78
CA ASN A 133 10.11 -25.58 6.60
C ASN A 133 10.12 -24.05 6.71
N GLY A 134 11.10 -23.43 6.06
CA GLY A 134 11.33 -21.98 6.13
C GLY A 134 10.20 -21.12 5.56
N THR A 135 9.17 -21.71 4.93
CA THR A 135 8.00 -20.99 4.38
C THR A 135 6.69 -21.41 5.04
N ALA A 136 6.73 -22.19 6.12
CA ALA A 136 5.53 -22.57 6.84
C ALA A 136 4.81 -21.35 7.43
N TYR A 137 3.48 -21.40 7.47
CA TYR A 137 2.66 -20.40 8.14
C TYR A 137 2.33 -20.91 9.54
N MET A 138 2.90 -20.25 10.55
CA MET A 138 2.72 -20.63 11.95
C MET A 138 1.48 -19.93 12.51
N ILE A 139 0.46 -20.70 12.86
CA ILE A 139 -0.75 -20.22 13.55
C ILE A 139 -0.70 -20.58 15.03
N ASN A 140 -0.30 -21.82 15.33
CA ASN A 140 -0.30 -22.37 16.68
C ASN A 140 1.09 -22.21 17.30
N PHE A 141 1.29 -21.12 18.03
CA PHE A 141 2.52 -20.91 18.79
C PHE A 141 2.22 -20.17 20.09
N GLU A 142 3.01 -20.45 21.13
CA GLU A 142 2.94 -19.76 22.41
C GLU A 142 4.12 -18.79 22.58
N CYS A 143 3.86 -17.61 23.14
CA CYS A 143 4.92 -16.65 23.46
C CYS A 143 5.61 -17.01 24.78
N GLN A 144 6.90 -17.33 24.73
CA GLN A 144 7.69 -17.71 25.91
C GLN A 144 8.00 -16.56 26.87
N ASN A 145 8.01 -15.31 26.38
CA ASN A 145 8.29 -14.12 27.22
C ASN A 145 7.06 -13.63 28.04
N GLY A 146 6.02 -14.46 28.18
CA GLY A 146 4.86 -14.21 29.02
C GLY A 146 3.73 -13.40 28.35
N PRO A 147 2.54 -13.36 28.99
CA PRO A 147 1.30 -12.87 28.38
C PRO A 147 1.32 -11.37 28.05
N ARG A 148 2.03 -10.56 28.85
CA ARG A 148 2.14 -9.10 28.61
C ARG A 148 2.98 -8.79 27.37
N MET A 149 4.09 -9.49 27.16
CA MET A 149 4.94 -9.30 25.98
C MET A 149 4.27 -9.85 24.73
N GLY A 150 3.60 -11.01 24.82
CA GLY A 150 2.81 -11.57 23.73
C GLY A 150 1.65 -10.67 23.30
N ARG A 151 0.96 -10.02 24.26
CA ARG A 151 -0.04 -9.00 23.93
C ARG A 151 0.59 -7.81 23.21
N ASN A 152 1.65 -7.24 23.77
CA ASN A 152 2.29 -6.05 23.22
C ASN A 152 2.87 -6.27 21.82
N SER A 153 3.38 -7.46 21.54
CA SER A 153 3.94 -7.81 20.22
C SER A 153 2.87 -7.88 19.13
N ARG A 154 1.60 -8.13 19.48
CA ARG A 154 0.43 -8.18 18.57
C ARG A 154 -0.32 -6.86 18.42
N THR A 155 0.14 -5.79 19.07
CA THR A 155 -0.50 -4.46 19.03
C THR A 155 0.46 -3.40 18.49
N SER A 156 0.77 -3.49 17.19
CA SER A 156 1.68 -2.55 16.51
C SER A 156 0.99 -1.31 15.95
N PHE A 157 -0.29 -1.42 15.61
CA PHE A 157 -1.03 -0.40 14.86
C PHE A 157 -2.46 -0.25 15.39
N PRO A 158 -3.04 0.96 15.49
CA PRO A 158 -2.44 2.30 15.30
C PRO A 158 -1.47 2.76 16.41
N SER A 159 -0.68 3.81 16.14
CA SER A 159 0.33 4.34 17.09
C SER A 159 -0.30 5.15 18.24
N GLY A 160 0.02 4.76 19.48
CA GLY A 160 -0.38 5.51 20.69
C GLY A 160 0.31 6.86 20.83
N HIS A 161 1.58 6.96 20.44
CA HIS A 161 2.34 8.21 20.48
C HIS A 161 1.77 9.25 19.50
N ALA A 162 1.36 8.80 18.31
CA ALA A 162 0.71 9.67 17.33
C ALA A 162 -0.64 10.17 17.84
N MET A 163 -1.49 9.27 18.37
CA MET A 163 -2.79 9.65 18.94
C MET A 163 -2.64 10.69 20.05
N ALA A 164 -1.75 10.46 21.01
CA ALA A 164 -1.56 11.36 22.15
C ALA A 164 -1.09 12.76 21.69
N ALA A 165 -0.18 12.84 20.72
CA ALA A 165 0.31 14.11 20.19
C ALA A 165 -0.78 14.86 19.39
N VAL A 166 -1.47 14.16 18.48
CA VAL A 166 -2.55 14.74 17.64
C VAL A 166 -3.72 15.23 18.49
N PHE A 167 -4.18 14.41 19.45
CA PHE A 167 -5.25 14.80 20.37
C PHE A 167 -4.89 16.06 21.14
N CYS A 168 -3.68 16.12 21.72
CA CYS A 168 -3.22 17.27 22.46
C CYS A 168 -3.17 18.54 21.60
N PHE A 169 -2.62 18.45 20.38
CA PHE A 169 -2.57 19.56 19.45
C PHE A 169 -3.96 20.09 19.07
N ILE A 170 -4.89 19.20 18.69
CA ILE A 170 -6.25 19.58 18.30
C ILE A 170 -6.99 20.25 19.46
N PHE A 171 -6.92 19.67 20.66
CA PHE A 171 -7.59 20.23 21.82
C PHE A 171 -7.03 21.61 22.19
N LEU A 172 -5.70 21.76 22.20
CA LEU A 172 -5.05 23.06 22.45
C LEU A 172 -5.45 24.10 21.39
N TYR A 173 -5.51 23.69 20.12
CA TYR A 173 -5.96 24.56 19.04
C TYR A 173 -7.39 25.08 19.28
N HIS A 174 -8.33 24.18 19.59
CA HIS A 174 -9.71 24.56 19.89
C HIS A 174 -9.85 25.42 21.15
N PHE A 175 -9.10 25.08 22.21
CA PHE A 175 -9.06 25.88 23.43
C PHE A 175 -8.63 27.32 23.15
N PHE A 176 -7.53 27.52 22.43
CA PHE A 176 -7.06 28.87 22.09
C PHE A 176 -7.97 29.59 21.07
N GLN A 177 -8.65 28.85 20.19
CA GLN A 177 -9.65 29.41 19.30
C GLN A 177 -10.87 29.92 20.07
N TYR A 178 -11.35 29.16 21.05
CA TYR A 178 -12.43 29.56 21.97
C TYR A 178 -12.07 30.82 22.74
N LEU A 179 -10.86 30.88 23.33
CA LEU A 179 -10.37 32.07 24.02
C LEU A 179 -10.34 33.31 23.10
N HIS A 180 -9.94 33.13 21.84
CA HIS A 180 -9.86 34.22 20.86
C HIS A 180 -11.21 34.78 20.46
N ARG A 181 -12.22 33.92 20.30
CA ARG A 181 -13.57 34.36 19.92
C ARG A 181 -14.27 35.10 21.05
N ASN A 182 -14.02 34.71 22.30
CA ASN A 182 -14.80 35.16 23.45
C ASN A 182 -14.12 36.27 24.29
N SER A 183 -12.96 36.79 23.87
CA SER A 183 -12.27 37.84 24.63
C SER A 183 -11.54 38.86 23.74
N THR A 184 -11.46 40.10 24.20
CA THR A 184 -10.63 41.14 23.59
C THR A 184 -9.16 40.89 23.94
N ILE A 185 -8.57 39.89 23.27
CA ILE A 185 -7.27 39.30 23.55
C ILE A 185 -6.13 40.34 23.55
N THR A 186 -5.27 40.25 24.57
CA THR A 186 -4.02 41.02 24.66
C THR A 186 -2.97 40.54 23.64
N THR A 187 -2.05 41.41 23.23
CA THR A 187 -0.93 41.03 22.33
C THR A 187 -0.10 39.88 22.91
N LEU A 188 0.05 39.83 24.24
CA LEU A 188 0.77 38.77 24.94
C LEU A 188 0.07 37.40 24.77
N ALA A 189 -1.25 37.34 24.91
CA ALA A 189 -2.02 36.12 24.68
C ALA A 189 -1.94 35.64 23.21
N LYS A 190 -1.89 36.55 22.23
CA LYS A 190 -1.66 36.16 20.81
C LYS A 190 -0.29 35.51 20.62
N ARG A 191 0.76 36.09 21.20
CA ARG A 191 2.13 35.54 21.14
C ARG A 191 2.22 34.19 21.86
N TYR A 192 1.63 34.07 23.04
CA TYR A 192 1.59 32.83 23.81
C TYR A 192 0.91 31.70 23.02
N ARG A 193 -0.29 31.97 22.47
CA ARG A 193 -1.01 31.05 21.58
C ARG A 193 -0.13 30.59 20.41
N PHE A 194 0.47 31.54 19.69
CA PHE A 194 1.28 31.23 18.50
C PHE A 194 2.46 30.31 18.85
N ILE A 195 3.17 30.60 19.94
CA ILE A 195 4.31 29.80 20.39
C ILE A 195 3.86 28.38 20.77
N ILE A 196 2.82 28.24 21.61
CA ILE A 196 2.36 26.92 22.07
C ILE A 196 1.84 26.08 20.90
N ILE A 197 0.99 26.63 20.03
CA ILE A 197 0.46 25.89 18.88
C ILE A 197 1.61 25.45 17.96
N THR A 198 2.59 26.32 17.70
CA THR A 198 3.75 25.97 16.85
C THR A 198 4.58 24.85 17.47
N LEU A 199 4.87 24.90 18.78
CA LEU A 199 5.63 23.86 19.46
C LEU A 199 4.91 22.51 19.43
N TYR A 200 3.60 22.48 19.71
CA TYR A 200 2.81 21.25 19.67
C TYR A 200 2.60 20.72 18.24
N PHE A 201 2.55 21.61 17.24
CA PHE A 201 2.52 21.19 15.83
C PHE A 201 3.83 20.48 15.46
N ILE A 202 4.98 21.06 15.80
CA ILE A 202 6.30 20.44 15.56
C ILE A 202 6.42 19.10 16.30
N PHE A 203 6.00 19.06 17.57
CA PHE A 203 5.98 17.81 18.35
C PHE A 203 5.09 16.75 17.71
N THR A 204 3.92 17.14 17.21
CA THR A 204 3.00 16.25 16.48
C THR A 204 3.63 15.73 15.21
N LEU A 205 4.29 16.57 14.41
CA LEU A 205 5.03 16.15 13.22
C LEU A 205 6.16 15.18 13.55
N PHE A 206 6.86 15.38 14.66
CA PHE A 206 7.91 14.48 15.12
C PHE A 206 7.37 13.12 15.57
N CYS A 207 6.32 13.09 16.41
CA CYS A 207 5.67 11.87 16.87
C CYS A 207 4.99 11.09 15.74
N THR A 208 4.40 11.79 14.77
CA THR A 208 3.80 11.16 13.58
C THR A 208 4.86 10.65 12.61
N ARG A 209 5.97 11.37 12.39
CA ARG A 209 7.11 10.89 11.56
C ARG A 209 7.81 9.67 12.16
N THR A 210 8.05 9.67 13.47
CA THR A 210 8.57 8.46 14.15
C THR A 210 7.57 7.30 14.10
N SER A 211 6.28 7.59 13.94
CA SER A 211 5.21 6.61 13.71
C SER A 211 4.90 6.34 12.23
N LYS A 212 5.55 7.06 11.28
CA LYS A 212 5.17 7.09 9.84
C LYS A 212 5.45 5.80 9.10
N ILE A 213 6.09 4.81 9.73
CA ILE A 213 6.16 3.48 9.14
C ILE A 213 4.75 2.90 8.93
N ASN A 214 3.68 3.39 9.59
CA ASN A 214 2.32 2.84 9.37
C ASN A 214 1.13 3.82 9.39
N PHE A 215 1.30 5.13 9.69
CA PHE A 215 0.15 6.04 9.83
C PHE A 215 -0.45 6.52 8.49
N LEU A 216 0.37 6.81 7.48
CA LEU A 216 -0.11 7.21 6.14
C LEU A 216 -0.88 6.06 5.47
N SER A 217 -0.37 4.84 5.60
CA SER A 217 -1.06 3.61 5.18
C SER A 217 -2.47 3.48 5.78
N TRP A 218 -2.74 4.00 6.99
CA TRP A 218 -4.07 3.93 7.58
C TRP A 218 -4.95 5.17 7.42
N VAL A 219 -4.42 6.37 7.21
CA VAL A 219 -5.30 7.45 6.73
C VAL A 219 -5.94 7.00 5.41
N HIS A 220 -5.20 6.28 4.55
CA HIS A 220 -5.74 5.63 3.35
C HIS A 220 -6.70 4.45 3.64
N VAL A 221 -6.48 3.65 4.68
CA VAL A 221 -7.41 2.54 5.06
C VAL A 221 -8.64 3.03 5.83
N GLY A 222 -8.54 4.12 6.59
CA GLY A 222 -9.58 4.66 7.48
C GLY A 222 -10.49 5.72 6.84
N THR A 223 -10.06 6.37 5.75
CA THR A 223 -10.97 7.18 4.91
C THR A 223 -11.67 6.35 3.84
N SER A 224 -11.20 5.12 3.58
CA SER A 224 -11.86 4.14 2.72
C SER A 224 -12.96 3.34 3.43
N SER A 225 -13.21 3.55 4.74
CA SER A 225 -14.27 2.87 5.48
C SER A 225 -15.61 3.61 5.47
N ASN A 226 -15.97 4.21 4.34
CA ASN A 226 -17.35 4.59 4.03
C ASN A 226 -17.71 4.01 2.67
N GLY A 227 -17.97 2.71 2.67
CA GLY A 227 -18.37 1.96 1.48
C GLY A 227 -18.11 0.48 1.69
N ASP A 228 -19.09 -0.23 2.23
CA ASP A 228 -19.12 -1.69 2.20
C ASP A 228 -18.90 -2.19 0.76
N LEU A 229 -17.76 -2.84 0.50
CA LEU A 229 -17.60 -3.81 -0.59
C LEU A 229 -16.41 -4.75 -0.30
N LYS A 230 -16.75 -6.00 0.05
CA LYS A 230 -16.01 -7.24 -0.27
C LYS A 230 -14.48 -7.27 -0.01
N ASN A 231 -14.04 -7.49 1.24
CA ASN A 231 -12.60 -7.66 1.57
C ASN A 231 -12.19 -9.05 2.13
N GLU A 232 -13.03 -10.08 2.03
CA GLU A 232 -12.58 -11.47 2.24
C GLU A 232 -12.06 -12.20 0.98
N PRO A 233 -12.55 -11.95 -0.25
CA PRO A 233 -12.13 -12.70 -1.44
C PRO A 233 -10.94 -12.07 -2.19
N THR A 234 -10.07 -11.30 -1.55
CA THR A 234 -8.83 -10.75 -2.16
C THR A 234 -7.56 -11.32 -1.53
N LEU A 235 -7.58 -11.60 -0.23
CA LEU A 235 -6.40 -12.08 0.50
C LEU A 235 -5.93 -13.46 -0.01
N LYS A 236 -6.84 -14.37 -0.34
CA LYS A 236 -6.47 -15.72 -0.80
C LYS A 236 -5.76 -15.69 -2.16
N GLN A 237 -6.28 -14.91 -3.10
CA GLN A 237 -5.73 -14.75 -4.44
C GLN A 237 -4.40 -13.99 -4.39
N ASP A 238 -4.30 -12.96 -3.57
CA ASP A 238 -3.05 -12.24 -3.33
C ASP A 238 -1.96 -13.18 -2.78
N LEU A 239 -2.32 -14.10 -1.88
CA LEU A 239 -1.40 -15.12 -1.36
C LEU A 239 -0.98 -16.13 -2.43
N ALA A 240 -1.89 -16.56 -3.30
CA ALA A 240 -1.58 -17.46 -4.41
C ALA A 240 -0.58 -16.81 -5.38
N LEU A 241 -0.83 -15.57 -5.80
CA LEU A 241 0.09 -14.82 -6.64
C LEU A 241 1.42 -14.55 -5.96
N HIS A 242 1.43 -14.24 -4.66
CA HIS A 242 2.67 -14.07 -3.90
C HIS A 242 3.52 -15.34 -3.88
N SER A 243 2.91 -16.52 -3.72
CA SER A 243 3.59 -17.81 -3.79
C SER A 243 4.29 -17.99 -5.15
N ILE A 244 3.55 -17.72 -6.23
CA ILE A 244 4.06 -17.84 -7.59
C ILE A 244 5.23 -16.87 -7.84
N ARG A 245 5.07 -15.59 -7.46
CA ARG A 245 6.13 -14.57 -7.56
C ARG A 245 7.41 -15.04 -6.90
N LYS A 246 7.32 -15.57 -5.68
CA LYS A 246 8.48 -16.04 -4.91
C LYS A 246 9.15 -17.27 -5.55
N ALA A 247 8.36 -18.18 -6.12
CA ALA A 247 8.90 -19.32 -6.86
C ALA A 247 9.63 -18.86 -8.13
N LEU A 248 9.05 -17.91 -8.87
CA LEU A 248 9.63 -17.33 -10.07
C LEU A 248 10.94 -16.58 -9.79
N ARG A 249 11.00 -15.76 -8.73
CA ARG A 249 12.24 -15.05 -8.30
C ARG A 249 13.44 -15.97 -8.09
N LYS A 250 13.23 -17.27 -7.87
CA LYS A 250 14.31 -18.29 -7.73
C LYS A 250 14.71 -18.92 -9.07
N LYS A 251 13.84 -18.84 -10.07
CA LYS A 251 13.96 -19.51 -11.37
C LYS A 251 14.41 -18.54 -12.48
N VAL A 252 14.31 -17.23 -12.26
CA VAL A 252 14.60 -16.20 -13.27
C VAL A 252 15.69 -15.22 -12.81
N PRO A 253 16.38 -14.54 -13.74
CA PRO A 253 17.30 -13.45 -13.43
C PRO A 253 16.66 -12.32 -12.61
N LEU A 254 17.47 -11.49 -11.94
CA LEU A 254 16.96 -10.41 -11.08
C LEU A 254 16.15 -9.36 -11.85
N ASP A 255 16.59 -9.02 -13.05
CA ASP A 255 15.91 -8.14 -14.01
C ASP A 255 14.77 -8.87 -14.76
N ALA A 256 14.62 -10.18 -14.53
CA ALA A 256 13.73 -11.09 -15.22
C ALA A 256 13.91 -11.14 -16.74
N CYS A 257 15.05 -10.71 -17.28
CA CYS A 257 15.33 -10.75 -18.72
C CYS A 257 16.20 -11.96 -19.07
N PHE A 258 15.73 -12.82 -19.97
CA PHE A 258 16.52 -13.97 -20.42
C PHE A 258 17.48 -13.56 -21.53
N ASN A 259 18.63 -14.24 -21.62
CA ASN A 259 19.56 -14.03 -22.75
C ASN A 259 18.95 -14.42 -24.10
N SER A 260 17.93 -15.29 -24.10
CA SER A 260 17.16 -15.67 -25.29
C SER A 260 16.05 -14.67 -25.65
N GLU A 261 15.77 -13.70 -24.79
CA GLU A 261 14.82 -12.63 -25.05
C GLU A 261 15.47 -11.57 -25.94
N LEU A 262 14.95 -11.38 -27.14
CA LEU A 262 15.47 -10.39 -28.07
C LEU A 262 14.92 -9.02 -27.69
N ILE A 263 15.71 -8.25 -26.93
CA ILE A 263 15.40 -6.86 -26.58
C ILE A 263 15.95 -5.93 -27.67
N ASN A 264 15.04 -5.23 -28.35
CA ASN A 264 15.30 -4.15 -29.28
C ASN A 264 15.05 -2.82 -28.57
N TRP A 265 16.09 -1.99 -28.46
CA TRP A 265 15.96 -0.65 -27.87
C TRP A 265 15.21 0.27 -28.84
N PRO A 266 14.04 0.80 -28.47
CA PRO A 266 13.22 1.61 -29.36
C PRO A 266 13.97 2.87 -29.80
N THR A 267 13.89 3.21 -31.09
CA THR A 267 14.44 4.46 -31.65
C THR A 267 13.35 5.48 -31.98
N THR A 268 12.09 5.06 -31.89
CA THR A 268 10.87 5.84 -32.16
C THR A 268 9.79 5.42 -31.16
N GLY A 269 8.79 6.28 -30.94
CA GLY A 269 7.70 5.99 -30.01
C GLY A 269 7.98 6.45 -28.57
N ILE A 270 7.10 6.07 -27.65
CA ILE A 270 7.10 6.53 -26.25
C ILE A 270 8.37 6.16 -25.49
N ASP A 271 8.97 5.00 -25.79
CA ASP A 271 10.15 4.47 -25.10
C ASP A 271 11.48 4.79 -25.84
N SER A 272 11.46 5.73 -26.79
CA SER A 272 12.64 6.06 -27.62
C SER A 272 13.77 6.77 -26.88
N ASP A 273 13.52 7.23 -25.65
CA ASP A 273 14.50 7.83 -24.75
C ASP A 273 15.19 6.80 -23.84
N CYS A 274 14.78 5.53 -23.88
CA CYS A 274 15.40 4.45 -23.12
C CYS A 274 16.79 4.10 -23.67
N ASP A 275 17.82 4.19 -22.82
CA ASP A 275 19.20 3.82 -23.14
C ASP A 275 19.68 2.64 -22.26
N PRO A 276 20.38 1.63 -22.80
CA PRO A 276 20.88 0.47 -22.05
C PRO A 276 21.79 0.82 -20.85
N LYS A 277 22.41 2.00 -20.84
CA LYS A 277 23.32 2.45 -19.77
C LYS A 277 22.57 3.14 -18.63
N THR A 278 21.36 3.65 -18.89
CA THR A 278 20.60 4.45 -17.92
C THR A 278 19.22 3.89 -17.62
N THR A 279 18.85 2.79 -18.28
CA THR A 279 17.57 2.10 -18.12
C THR A 279 17.79 0.76 -17.45
N VAL A 280 16.94 0.44 -16.47
CA VAL A 280 17.00 -0.78 -15.69
C VAL A 280 15.67 -1.50 -15.79
N HIS A 281 15.73 -2.75 -16.25
CA HIS A 281 14.55 -3.62 -16.29
C HIS A 281 14.31 -4.18 -14.88
N ILE A 282 13.11 -3.98 -14.35
CA ILE A 282 12.62 -4.62 -13.14
C ILE A 282 11.18 -5.07 -13.39
N ASP A 283 10.95 -6.37 -13.22
CA ASP A 283 9.63 -6.94 -13.44
C ASP A 283 8.68 -6.60 -12.28
N GLY A 284 7.58 -5.90 -12.60
CA GLY A 284 6.62 -5.33 -11.66
C GLY A 284 5.65 -6.37 -11.13
N PHE A 285 5.50 -7.49 -11.83
CA PHE A 285 4.86 -8.66 -11.23
C PHE A 285 5.79 -9.24 -10.18
N LEU A 286 7.09 -9.38 -10.44
CA LEU A 286 8.00 -9.96 -9.47
C LEU A 286 8.28 -9.03 -8.30
N TYR A 287 8.51 -7.74 -8.49
CA TYR A 287 8.98 -6.82 -7.45
C TYR A 287 8.07 -5.61 -7.36
N ASP A 288 7.53 -5.35 -6.17
CA ASP A 288 6.85 -4.08 -5.88
C ASP A 288 7.85 -3.01 -5.44
N ASP A 289 7.39 -1.78 -5.25
CA ASP A 289 8.23 -0.65 -4.86
C ASP A 289 9.00 -0.88 -3.56
N GLU A 290 8.41 -1.60 -2.61
CA GLU A 290 9.07 -1.95 -1.35
C GLU A 290 10.17 -3.00 -1.56
N ASP A 291 9.94 -3.99 -2.42
CA ASP A 291 10.98 -4.93 -2.84
C ASP A 291 12.13 -4.19 -3.55
N VAL A 292 11.83 -3.25 -4.45
CA VAL A 292 12.82 -2.42 -5.16
C VAL A 292 13.65 -1.59 -4.17
N ASN A 293 12.99 -0.93 -3.22
CA ASN A 293 13.67 -0.19 -2.13
C ASN A 293 14.63 -1.09 -1.36
N HIS A 294 14.19 -2.30 -1.03
CA HIS A 294 15.01 -3.26 -0.31
C HIS A 294 16.17 -3.82 -1.14
N LEU A 295 16.03 -3.97 -2.47
CA LEU A 295 17.13 -4.31 -3.36
C LEU A 295 18.18 -3.19 -3.41
N VAL A 296 17.74 -1.94 -3.39
CA VAL A 296 18.61 -0.76 -3.34
C VAL A 296 19.36 -0.68 -2.01
N ASP A 297 18.67 -0.88 -0.89
CA ASP A 297 19.27 -0.88 0.46
C ASP A 297 20.33 -1.98 0.61
N LYS A 298 20.14 -3.12 -0.08
CA LYS A 298 21.10 -4.23 -0.13
C LYS A 298 22.25 -4.02 -1.11
N GLY A 299 22.29 -2.89 -1.83
CA GLY A 299 23.29 -2.60 -2.86
C GLY A 299 23.21 -3.52 -4.08
N LYS A 300 22.07 -4.21 -4.28
CA LYS A 300 21.83 -5.06 -5.45
C LYS A 300 21.31 -4.28 -6.66
N LEU A 301 20.80 -3.09 -6.41
CA LEU A 301 20.20 -2.19 -7.38
C LEU A 301 20.61 -0.75 -7.04
N SER A 302 20.70 0.13 -8.03
CA SER A 302 20.88 1.56 -7.80
C SER A 302 19.68 2.32 -8.35
N ARG A 303 19.27 3.40 -7.67
CA ARG A 303 18.28 4.35 -8.21
C ARG A 303 18.92 5.46 -9.05
N HIS A 304 20.24 5.60 -8.97
CA HIS A 304 20.96 6.72 -9.57
C HIS A 304 22.20 6.25 -10.31
N TYR A 305 22.61 7.04 -11.30
CA TYR A 305 23.90 6.91 -11.97
C TYR A 305 24.63 8.26 -11.98
N CYS A 306 25.97 8.22 -12.00
CA CYS A 306 26.79 9.40 -12.14
C CYS A 306 26.86 9.82 -13.62
N LYS A 307 26.60 11.09 -13.93
CA LYS A 307 26.78 11.62 -15.31
C LYS A 307 28.25 11.54 -15.75
N ASN A 308 29.14 11.83 -14.79
CA ASN A 308 30.58 11.61 -14.90
C ASN A 308 30.99 10.62 -13.82
N CYS A 309 31.46 9.42 -14.18
CA CYS A 309 31.76 8.35 -13.22
C CYS A 309 32.71 8.83 -12.11
N GLY A 310 32.35 8.57 -10.84
CA GLY A 310 33.09 9.04 -9.66
C GLY A 310 32.75 10.47 -9.20
N SER A 311 31.90 11.20 -9.95
CA SER A 311 31.41 12.52 -9.52
C SER A 311 30.19 12.42 -8.61
N ARG A 312 29.86 13.54 -7.95
CA ARG A 312 28.60 13.71 -7.19
C ARG A 312 27.44 14.23 -8.05
N ASP A 313 27.68 14.44 -9.34
CA ASP A 313 26.65 14.83 -10.30
C ASP A 313 25.89 13.57 -10.74
N ILE A 314 24.76 13.33 -10.07
CA ILE A 314 23.95 12.10 -10.22
C ILE A 314 22.60 12.41 -10.86
N GLN A 315 22.07 11.45 -11.61
CA GLN A 315 20.72 11.46 -12.18
C GLN A 315 20.02 10.14 -11.87
N LEU A 316 18.68 10.15 -11.89
CA LEU A 316 17.85 8.96 -11.72
C LEU A 316 18.03 8.00 -12.90
N LEU A 317 18.09 6.71 -12.59
CA LEU A 317 17.95 5.65 -13.59
C LEU A 317 16.46 5.52 -13.97
N THR A 318 16.20 5.24 -15.24
CA THR A 318 14.86 4.92 -15.73
C THR A 318 14.56 3.46 -15.38
N PHE A 319 13.44 3.20 -14.71
CA PHE A 319 12.99 1.84 -14.40
C PHE A 319 11.85 1.48 -15.35
N ILE A 320 11.96 0.31 -15.99
CA ILE A 320 10.92 -0.18 -16.88
C ILE A 320 10.49 -1.58 -16.51
N SER A 321 9.21 -1.85 -16.73
CA SER A 321 8.63 -3.16 -16.55
C SER A 321 7.92 -3.66 -17.80
N HIS A 322 7.96 -4.97 -18.00
CA HIS A 322 7.27 -5.66 -19.09
C HIS A 322 6.15 -6.58 -18.58
N SER A 323 5.85 -6.54 -17.28
CA SER A 323 4.78 -7.32 -16.67
C SER A 323 3.92 -6.42 -15.80
N LEU A 324 2.60 -6.65 -15.82
CA LEU A 324 1.67 -5.96 -14.92
C LEU A 324 1.96 -6.28 -13.45
N SER A 325 1.90 -5.27 -12.60
CA SER A 325 2.05 -5.40 -11.15
C SER A 325 0.84 -6.10 -10.50
N VAL A 326 1.00 -6.60 -9.28
CA VAL A 326 -0.11 -7.22 -8.55
C VAL A 326 -1.26 -6.22 -8.33
N SER A 327 -0.95 -4.94 -8.12
CA SER A 327 -1.96 -3.88 -7.96
C SER A 327 -2.75 -3.67 -9.24
N GLN A 328 -2.08 -3.65 -10.40
CA GLN A 328 -2.71 -3.53 -11.71
C GLN A 328 -3.56 -4.75 -12.04
N LEU A 329 -3.04 -5.96 -11.79
CA LEU A 329 -3.79 -7.20 -11.97
C LEU A 329 -5.05 -7.21 -11.08
N ARG A 330 -4.93 -6.76 -9.83
CA ARG A 330 -6.08 -6.65 -8.93
C ARG A 330 -7.15 -5.70 -9.48
N TYR A 331 -6.73 -4.53 -9.98
CA TYR A 331 -7.64 -3.58 -10.60
C TYR A 331 -8.34 -4.20 -11.83
N ILE A 332 -7.55 -4.78 -12.74
CA ILE A 332 -8.06 -5.38 -13.97
C ILE A 332 -9.10 -6.45 -13.67
N PHE A 333 -8.77 -7.43 -12.83
CA PHE A 333 -9.64 -8.58 -12.62
C PHE A 333 -10.77 -8.33 -11.62
N ASN A 334 -10.53 -7.54 -10.57
CA ASN A 334 -11.57 -7.33 -9.55
C ASN A 334 -12.56 -6.22 -9.89
N PHE A 335 -12.16 -5.29 -10.76
CA PHE A 335 -12.92 -4.07 -10.96
C PHE A 335 -13.18 -3.79 -12.45
N LEU A 336 -12.11 -3.64 -13.24
CA LEU A 336 -12.23 -3.24 -14.65
C LEU A 336 -13.04 -4.24 -15.47
N LEU A 337 -12.69 -5.52 -15.40
CA LEU A 337 -13.36 -6.57 -16.17
C LEU A 337 -14.85 -6.70 -15.83
N PRO A 338 -15.26 -6.80 -14.55
CA PRO A 338 -16.68 -6.75 -14.19
C PRO A 338 -17.40 -5.49 -14.67
N PHE A 339 -16.74 -4.33 -14.62
CA PHE A 339 -17.31 -3.07 -15.07
C PHE A 339 -17.59 -3.07 -16.58
N VAL A 340 -16.60 -3.43 -17.40
CA VAL A 340 -16.76 -3.45 -18.87
C VAL A 340 -17.60 -4.61 -19.37
N HIS A 341 -17.61 -5.74 -18.66
CA HIS A 341 -18.42 -6.90 -19.00
C HIS A 341 -19.88 -6.76 -18.55
N GLY A 342 -20.13 -6.02 -17.46
CA GLY A 342 -21.45 -5.91 -16.82
C GLY A 342 -21.86 -7.14 -16.00
N SER A 343 -20.93 -8.07 -15.74
CA SER A 343 -21.17 -9.31 -14.99
C SER A 343 -19.91 -9.73 -14.22
N ASP A 344 -20.11 -10.36 -13.06
CA ASP A 344 -19.06 -11.00 -12.26
C ASP A 344 -18.82 -12.48 -12.66
N ASP A 345 -19.64 -13.03 -13.57
CA ASP A 345 -19.54 -14.40 -14.07
C ASP A 345 -18.83 -14.46 -15.43
N PHE A 346 -17.72 -15.20 -15.48
CA PHE A 346 -16.84 -15.31 -16.65
C PHE A 346 -16.73 -16.75 -17.21
N ARG A 347 -17.56 -17.68 -16.73
CA ARG A 347 -17.41 -19.13 -16.99
C ARG A 347 -17.57 -19.55 -18.45
N ASP A 348 -18.18 -18.71 -19.28
CA ASP A 348 -18.32 -18.93 -20.72
C ASP A 348 -17.31 -18.14 -21.55
N ASN A 349 -16.46 -17.34 -20.89
CA ASN A 349 -15.54 -16.41 -21.54
C ASN A 349 -14.13 -16.97 -21.66
N ILE A 350 -13.50 -16.69 -22.81
CA ILE A 350 -12.10 -16.99 -23.10
C ILE A 350 -11.28 -15.70 -22.98
N LEU A 351 -10.22 -15.75 -22.17
CA LEU A 351 -9.24 -14.68 -22.04
C LEU A 351 -7.94 -15.06 -22.73
N VAL A 352 -7.40 -14.16 -23.56
CA VAL A 352 -6.11 -14.33 -24.23
C VAL A 352 -5.15 -13.24 -23.78
N ASP A 353 -3.97 -13.61 -23.31
CA ASP A 353 -2.86 -12.73 -22.98
C ASP A 353 -1.78 -12.88 -24.05
N ILE A 354 -1.45 -11.78 -24.74
CA ILE A 354 -0.46 -11.78 -25.82
C ILE A 354 0.85 -11.23 -25.26
N GLY A 355 1.96 -11.95 -25.44
CA GLY A 355 3.24 -11.61 -24.84
C GLY A 355 3.25 -11.89 -23.34
N SER A 356 2.81 -13.09 -22.95
CA SER A 356 2.52 -13.40 -21.55
C SER A 356 3.75 -13.41 -20.62
N ARG A 357 5.00 -13.38 -21.15
CA ARG A 357 6.27 -13.39 -20.40
C ARG A 357 6.31 -14.35 -19.22
N LEU A 358 6.19 -13.87 -17.99
CA LEU A 358 6.24 -14.71 -16.80
C LEU A 358 4.90 -15.38 -16.48
N GLY A 359 3.83 -14.97 -17.14
CA GLY A 359 2.46 -15.48 -16.98
C GLY A 359 1.61 -14.71 -15.96
N SER A 360 1.99 -13.48 -15.59
CA SER A 360 1.35 -12.75 -14.49
C SER A 360 -0.16 -12.56 -14.69
N VAL A 361 -0.58 -12.20 -15.90
CA VAL A 361 -1.99 -12.10 -16.30
C VAL A 361 -2.68 -13.46 -16.26
N LEU A 362 -2.02 -14.53 -16.72
CA LEU A 362 -2.58 -15.88 -16.74
C LEU A 362 -2.93 -16.36 -15.33
N TYR A 363 -1.98 -16.22 -14.40
CA TYR A 363 -2.16 -16.66 -13.02
C TYR A 363 -3.21 -15.79 -12.30
N ALA A 364 -3.18 -14.48 -12.53
CA ALA A 364 -4.17 -13.58 -11.97
C ALA A 364 -5.58 -13.88 -12.49
N ALA A 365 -5.73 -14.08 -13.81
CA ALA A 365 -7.00 -14.45 -14.41
C ALA A 365 -7.56 -15.74 -13.77
N ALA A 366 -6.72 -16.76 -13.62
CA ALA A 366 -7.12 -18.04 -13.07
C ALA A 366 -7.44 -18.02 -11.56
N GLU A 367 -6.81 -17.14 -10.78
CA GLU A 367 -7.05 -17.00 -9.34
C GLU A 367 -8.21 -16.07 -9.02
N PHE A 368 -8.31 -14.92 -9.71
CA PHE A 368 -9.31 -13.90 -9.41
C PHE A 368 -10.66 -14.22 -10.01
N ARG A 369 -10.74 -14.97 -11.12
CA ARG A 369 -11.99 -15.21 -11.85
C ARG A 369 -12.05 -16.64 -12.42
N ASN A 370 -13.28 -17.12 -12.62
CA ASN A 370 -13.54 -18.43 -13.20
C ASN A 370 -13.82 -18.27 -14.69
N PHE A 371 -12.76 -18.20 -15.50
CA PHE A 371 -12.89 -18.20 -16.96
C PHE A 371 -13.15 -19.61 -17.49
N LYS A 372 -13.70 -19.69 -18.70
CA LYS A 372 -13.80 -20.97 -19.43
C LYS A 372 -12.41 -21.55 -19.71
N GLU A 373 -11.53 -20.68 -20.20
CA GLU A 373 -10.15 -20.97 -20.56
C GLU A 373 -9.35 -19.67 -20.55
N VAL A 374 -8.11 -19.74 -20.08
CA VAL A 374 -7.14 -18.65 -20.14
C VAL A 374 -5.97 -19.08 -21.03
N VAL A 375 -5.64 -18.29 -22.04
CA VAL A 375 -4.62 -18.62 -23.04
C VAL A 375 -3.50 -17.60 -23.01
N GLY A 376 -2.26 -18.04 -22.84
CA GLY A 376 -1.06 -17.21 -23.02
C GLY A 376 -0.40 -17.49 -24.35
N ILE A 377 -0.12 -16.46 -25.13
CA ILE A 377 0.69 -16.55 -26.35
C ILE A 377 2.04 -15.90 -26.05
N GLU A 378 3.12 -16.67 -26.17
CA GLU A 378 4.48 -16.23 -25.88
C GLU A 378 5.45 -16.80 -26.91
N MET A 379 6.32 -15.97 -27.49
CA MET A 379 7.25 -16.42 -28.54
C MET A 379 8.55 -16.97 -27.98
N ASN A 380 8.98 -16.52 -26.80
CA ASN A 380 10.20 -16.99 -26.17
C ASN A 380 9.96 -18.33 -25.48
N SER A 381 10.72 -19.34 -25.90
CA SER A 381 10.57 -20.70 -25.40
C SER A 381 10.91 -20.88 -23.91
N GLU A 382 11.79 -20.06 -23.32
CA GLU A 382 12.14 -20.16 -21.90
C GLU A 382 11.01 -19.63 -21.01
N PHE A 383 10.39 -18.51 -21.38
CA PHE A 383 9.19 -18.01 -20.71
C PHE A 383 8.07 -19.04 -20.75
N CYS A 384 7.83 -19.61 -21.93
CA CYS A 384 6.89 -20.71 -22.13
C CYS A 384 7.13 -21.90 -21.18
N GLN A 385 8.38 -22.37 -21.09
CA GLN A 385 8.74 -23.49 -20.21
C GLN A 385 8.52 -23.15 -18.74
N ILE A 386 8.78 -21.91 -18.34
CA ILE A 386 8.54 -21.45 -16.97
C ILE A 386 7.05 -21.39 -16.67
N GLN A 387 6.24 -20.84 -17.58
CA GLN A 387 4.79 -20.78 -17.44
C GLN A 387 4.20 -22.18 -17.29
N LEU A 388 4.60 -23.13 -18.15
CA LEU A 388 4.17 -24.53 -18.06
C LEU A 388 4.50 -25.15 -16.70
N LYS A 389 5.71 -24.94 -16.19
CA LYS A 389 6.11 -25.42 -14.84
C LYS A 389 5.26 -24.81 -13.73
N VAL A 390 4.94 -23.51 -13.81
CA VAL A 390 4.10 -22.84 -12.81
C VAL A 390 2.68 -23.42 -12.82
N VAL A 391 2.11 -23.63 -14.01
CA VAL A 391 0.79 -24.23 -14.21
C VAL A 391 0.73 -25.65 -13.66
N GLU A 392 1.76 -26.45 -13.90
CA GLU A 392 1.88 -27.81 -13.35
C GLU A 392 1.99 -27.82 -11.81
N GLU A 393 2.75 -26.88 -11.23
CA GLU A 393 3.02 -26.81 -9.79
C GLU A 393 1.83 -26.27 -8.95
N HIS A 394 1.00 -25.37 -9.50
CA HIS A 394 -0.01 -24.63 -8.71
C HIS A 394 -1.45 -25.14 -8.88
N HIS A 395 -1.71 -26.06 -9.81
CA HIS A 395 -3.03 -26.71 -10.00
C HIS A 395 -4.23 -25.73 -10.02
N PHE A 396 -4.22 -24.79 -10.97
CA PHE A 396 -5.30 -23.81 -11.14
C PHE A 396 -6.65 -24.47 -11.44
N SER A 397 -7.73 -23.93 -10.89
CA SER A 397 -9.11 -24.39 -11.18
C SER A 397 -9.57 -24.01 -12.58
N THR A 398 -9.09 -22.87 -13.08
CA THR A 398 -9.32 -22.41 -14.45
C THR A 398 -8.27 -23.02 -15.38
N PRO A 399 -8.65 -23.66 -16.50
CA PRO A 399 -7.69 -24.19 -17.46
C PRO A 399 -6.81 -23.09 -18.05
N ILE A 400 -5.49 -23.25 -17.93
CA ILE A 400 -4.49 -22.37 -18.53
C ILE A 400 -3.81 -23.11 -19.69
N LYS A 401 -3.84 -22.51 -20.89
CA LYS A 401 -3.17 -23.02 -22.08
C LYS A 401 -2.03 -22.09 -22.50
N ILE A 402 -0.82 -22.63 -22.64
CA ILE A 402 0.35 -21.89 -23.11
C ILE A 402 0.62 -22.23 -24.57
N ILE A 403 0.69 -21.21 -25.43
CA ILE A 403 1.00 -21.32 -26.85
C ILE A 403 2.35 -20.66 -27.10
N CYS A 404 3.34 -21.49 -27.45
CA CYS A 404 4.71 -21.07 -27.70
C CYS A 404 4.94 -20.73 -29.16
N ASP A 405 4.40 -19.59 -29.60
CA ASP A 405 4.40 -19.19 -31.01
C ASP A 405 4.23 -17.67 -31.15
N ASP A 406 4.48 -17.18 -32.36
CA ASP A 406 4.16 -15.81 -32.76
C ASP A 406 2.64 -15.61 -32.84
N MET A 407 2.14 -14.52 -32.27
CA MET A 407 0.71 -14.21 -32.25
C MET A 407 0.08 -14.12 -33.65
N ARG A 408 0.86 -13.76 -34.66
CA ARG A 408 0.39 -13.65 -36.05
C ARG A 408 -0.04 -14.98 -36.65
N ASN A 409 0.44 -16.09 -36.08
CA ASN A 409 0.06 -17.45 -36.45
C ASN A 409 -1.20 -17.94 -35.71
N GLN A 410 -1.66 -17.20 -34.70
CA GLN A 410 -2.67 -17.61 -33.73
C GLN A 410 -4.00 -16.85 -33.91
N LEU A 411 -4.34 -16.47 -35.15
CA LEU A 411 -5.54 -15.68 -35.45
C LEU A 411 -6.85 -16.41 -35.09
N GLU A 412 -6.86 -17.76 -35.18
CA GLU A 412 -8.06 -18.54 -34.86
C GLU A 412 -8.42 -18.43 -33.38
N ILE A 413 -7.44 -18.48 -32.47
CA ILE A 413 -7.72 -18.35 -31.03
C ILE A 413 -8.10 -16.91 -30.68
N LEU A 414 -7.46 -15.92 -31.32
CA LEU A 414 -7.81 -14.51 -31.15
C LEU A 414 -9.24 -14.21 -31.60
N SER A 415 -9.72 -14.87 -32.66
CA SER A 415 -11.12 -14.75 -33.09
C SER A 415 -12.13 -15.32 -32.09
N LYS A 416 -11.71 -16.27 -31.24
CA LYS A 416 -12.57 -16.87 -30.21
C LYS A 416 -12.51 -16.11 -28.87
N ALA A 417 -11.59 -15.17 -28.72
CA ALA A 417 -11.37 -14.45 -27.47
C ALA A 417 -12.51 -13.47 -27.16
N ASN A 418 -12.99 -13.51 -25.91
CA ASN A 418 -13.89 -12.48 -25.39
C ASN A 418 -13.09 -11.31 -24.82
N PHE A 419 -11.95 -11.61 -24.19
CA PHE A 419 -11.04 -10.65 -23.60
C PHE A 419 -9.64 -10.87 -24.14
N VAL A 420 -8.98 -9.79 -24.56
CA VAL A 420 -7.57 -9.80 -24.95
C VAL A 420 -6.83 -8.80 -24.08
N ILE A 421 -5.75 -9.25 -23.43
CA ILE A 421 -4.86 -8.40 -22.63
C ILE A 421 -3.51 -8.31 -23.33
N MET A 422 -2.97 -7.09 -23.38
CA MET A 422 -1.67 -6.78 -23.96
C MET A 422 -0.94 -5.77 -23.07
N ASN A 423 0.21 -6.15 -22.51
CA ASN A 423 1.04 -5.27 -21.70
C ASN A 423 2.42 -5.06 -22.35
N ASN A 424 2.61 -3.92 -23.00
CA ASN A 424 3.85 -3.51 -23.68
C ASN A 424 4.49 -4.62 -24.56
N VAL A 425 3.68 -5.23 -25.42
CA VAL A 425 4.03 -6.49 -26.11
C VAL A 425 4.98 -6.30 -27.30
N PHE A 426 5.07 -5.09 -27.85
CA PHE A 426 5.72 -4.86 -29.14
C PHE A 426 6.95 -3.95 -29.07
N GLY A 427 6.92 -2.88 -28.29
CA GLY A 427 7.90 -1.78 -28.36
C GLY A 427 9.34 -2.26 -28.24
N PHE A 428 9.63 -3.07 -27.21
CA PHE A 428 10.97 -3.59 -26.93
C PHE A 428 11.28 -4.92 -27.63
N PHE A 429 10.32 -5.55 -28.29
CA PHE A 429 10.45 -6.95 -28.73
C PHE A 429 10.37 -7.10 -30.24
N GLN A 430 9.89 -6.08 -30.95
CA GLN A 430 9.67 -6.12 -32.39
C GLN A 430 10.18 -4.85 -33.09
N ASN A 431 10.68 -5.00 -34.31
CA ASN A 431 10.98 -3.85 -35.17
C ASN A 431 9.67 -3.23 -35.71
N VAL A 432 9.73 -1.96 -36.13
CA VAL A 432 8.57 -1.17 -36.59
C VAL A 432 7.73 -1.90 -37.66
N GLU A 433 8.36 -2.57 -38.63
CA GLU A 433 7.65 -3.30 -39.69
C GLU A 433 6.84 -4.47 -39.11
N THR A 434 7.44 -5.25 -38.21
CA THR A 434 6.74 -6.33 -37.51
C THR A 434 5.63 -5.81 -36.60
N GLN A 435 5.84 -4.67 -35.91
CA GLN A 435 4.78 -4.06 -35.08
C GLN A 435 3.55 -3.73 -35.93
N VAL A 436 3.75 -3.10 -37.09
CA VAL A 436 2.67 -2.76 -38.02
C VAL A 436 1.94 -4.01 -38.52
N ASP A 437 2.68 -5.07 -38.87
CA ASP A 437 2.07 -6.36 -39.28
C ASP A 437 1.24 -6.98 -38.15
N CYS A 438 1.76 -7.01 -36.91
CA CYS A 438 1.02 -7.49 -35.75
C CYS A 438 -0.30 -6.74 -35.54
N TRP A 439 -0.30 -5.40 -35.58
CA TRP A 439 -1.51 -4.60 -35.44
C TRP A 439 -2.53 -4.86 -36.56
N ARG A 440 -2.06 -5.00 -37.81
CA ARG A 440 -2.92 -5.36 -38.95
C ARG A 440 -3.53 -6.76 -38.79
N LYS A 441 -2.78 -7.72 -38.25
CA LYS A 441 -3.26 -9.07 -37.97
C LYS A 441 -4.30 -9.09 -36.85
N LEU A 442 -4.05 -8.34 -35.76
CA LEU A 442 -5.00 -8.18 -34.66
C LEU A 442 -6.34 -7.65 -35.16
N ARG A 443 -6.33 -6.57 -35.95
CA ARG A 443 -7.54 -5.98 -36.55
C ARG A 443 -8.38 -6.99 -37.32
N ASN A 444 -7.73 -7.86 -38.08
CA ASN A 444 -8.41 -8.85 -38.90
C ASN A 444 -8.84 -10.11 -38.13
N SER A 445 -8.43 -10.24 -36.87
CA SER A 445 -8.68 -11.43 -36.06
C SER A 445 -9.81 -11.26 -35.04
N PHE A 446 -10.05 -10.05 -34.54
CA PHE A 446 -11.03 -9.83 -33.47
C PHE A 446 -12.47 -9.86 -33.99
N ASN A 447 -13.35 -10.46 -33.21
CA ASN A 447 -14.78 -10.43 -33.46
C ASN A 447 -15.41 -9.19 -32.80
N ILE A 448 -16.56 -8.75 -33.33
CA ILE A 448 -17.33 -7.67 -32.73
C ILE A 448 -17.73 -8.07 -31.31
N GLY A 449 -17.44 -7.20 -30.34
CA GLY A 449 -17.69 -7.44 -28.92
C GLY A 449 -16.49 -8.02 -28.16
N THR A 450 -15.36 -8.32 -28.81
CA THR A 450 -14.10 -8.61 -28.11
C THR A 450 -13.61 -7.35 -27.38
N ILE A 451 -13.29 -7.51 -26.09
CA ILE A 451 -12.77 -6.42 -25.24
C ILE A 451 -11.25 -6.50 -25.22
N LEU A 452 -10.59 -5.43 -25.67
CA LEU A 452 -9.14 -5.28 -25.64
C LEU A 452 -8.74 -4.40 -24.46
N ILE A 453 -7.87 -4.92 -23.60
CA ILE A 453 -7.22 -4.17 -22.52
C ILE A 453 -5.74 -4.05 -22.89
N HIS A 454 -5.26 -2.82 -23.05
CA HIS A 454 -3.89 -2.55 -23.44
C HIS A 454 -3.24 -1.56 -22.47
N ASN A 455 -2.01 -1.86 -22.05
CA ASN A 455 -1.18 -1.00 -21.21
C ASN A 455 0.24 -0.90 -21.80
N PRO A 456 0.81 0.29 -22.08
CA PRO A 456 0.23 1.66 -21.98
C PRO A 456 -0.91 1.92 -22.98
N SER A 457 -1.44 3.14 -23.07
CA SER A 457 -2.51 3.45 -24.05
C SER A 457 -2.16 3.10 -25.51
N LEU A 458 -3.17 2.68 -26.29
CA LEU A 458 -2.99 2.34 -27.71
C LEU A 458 -2.44 3.51 -28.53
N ASP A 459 -3.02 4.70 -28.33
CA ASP A 459 -2.58 5.92 -29.03
C ASP A 459 -1.08 6.17 -28.80
N SER A 460 -0.60 6.00 -27.56
CA SER A 460 0.81 6.18 -27.22
C SER A 460 1.72 5.19 -27.96
N VAL A 461 1.34 3.91 -28.01
CA VAL A 461 2.18 2.87 -28.62
C VAL A 461 2.09 2.83 -30.14
N THR A 462 1.00 3.32 -30.75
CA THR A 462 0.84 3.33 -32.21
C THR A 462 1.12 4.67 -32.86
N ALA A 463 1.24 5.78 -32.12
CA ALA A 463 1.41 7.13 -32.69
C ALA A 463 2.57 7.27 -33.68
N HIS A 464 3.60 6.44 -33.54
CA HIS A 464 4.79 6.46 -34.40
C HIS A 464 4.71 5.45 -35.57
N LEU A 465 3.63 4.68 -35.69
CA LEU A 465 3.44 3.60 -36.66
C LEU A 465 2.49 4.02 -37.78
N ASP A 466 2.82 3.64 -39.03
CA ASP A 466 1.89 3.75 -40.16
C ASP A 466 1.06 2.46 -40.29
N LEU A 467 -0.05 2.41 -39.55
CA LEU A 467 -0.94 1.25 -39.54
C LEU A 467 -1.70 1.08 -40.87
N GLY A 468 -1.90 2.16 -41.62
CA GLY A 468 -2.77 2.18 -42.80
C GLY A 468 -4.27 2.13 -42.48
N PHE A 469 -4.65 2.43 -41.24
CA PHE A 469 -6.05 2.58 -40.78
C PHE A 469 -6.12 3.40 -39.49
N ASP A 470 -7.28 3.99 -39.21
CA ASP A 470 -7.54 4.71 -37.96
C ASP A 470 -8.01 3.73 -36.86
N LEU A 471 -7.44 3.85 -35.66
CA LEU A 471 -7.85 3.04 -34.51
C LEU A 471 -9.33 3.27 -34.15
N ASN A 472 -9.84 4.49 -34.31
CA ASN A 472 -11.24 4.82 -33.99
C ASN A 472 -12.25 4.18 -34.96
N GLU A 473 -11.80 3.74 -36.15
CA GLU A 473 -12.64 2.96 -37.07
C GLU A 473 -12.72 1.49 -36.67
N TRP A 474 -11.80 1.02 -35.83
CA TRP A 474 -11.70 -0.38 -35.41
C TRP A 474 -12.18 -0.60 -33.97
N LEU A 475 -11.83 0.31 -33.07
CA LEU A 475 -12.04 0.17 -31.63
C LEU A 475 -12.92 1.31 -31.12
N GLU A 476 -13.86 0.96 -30.25
CA GLU A 476 -14.64 1.93 -29.48
C GLU A 476 -13.96 2.14 -28.12
N PRO A 477 -13.44 3.34 -27.81
CA PRO A 477 -12.81 3.61 -26.52
C PRO A 477 -13.85 3.63 -25.41
N ILE A 478 -13.58 2.92 -24.32
CA ILE A 478 -14.42 2.92 -23.12
C ILE A 478 -13.85 3.92 -22.12
N ASP A 479 -14.68 4.87 -21.65
CA ASP A 479 -14.27 5.81 -20.60
C ASP A 479 -14.14 5.05 -19.26
N LEU A 480 -12.89 4.83 -18.86
CA LEU A 480 -12.55 4.15 -17.62
C LEU A 480 -12.49 5.09 -16.43
N LYS A 481 -12.54 6.42 -16.63
CA LYS A 481 -12.36 7.40 -15.56
C LYS A 481 -13.36 7.23 -14.39
N PRO A 482 -14.66 6.99 -14.62
CA PRO A 482 -15.60 6.72 -13.53
C PRO A 482 -15.28 5.44 -12.75
N SER A 483 -14.82 4.41 -13.45
CA SER A 483 -14.39 3.12 -12.89
C SER A 483 -13.12 3.30 -12.04
N PHE A 484 -12.14 3.99 -12.61
CA PHE A 484 -10.87 4.31 -11.99
C PHE A 484 -11.03 5.18 -10.74
N ASP A 485 -11.77 6.28 -10.83
CA ASP A 485 -12.03 7.21 -9.71
C ASP A 485 -12.77 6.47 -8.57
N LEU A 486 -13.66 5.52 -8.89
CA LEU A 486 -14.37 4.71 -7.89
C LEU A 486 -13.45 3.69 -7.19
N TYR A 487 -12.51 3.08 -7.93
CA TYR A 487 -11.56 2.10 -7.39
C TYR A 487 -10.44 2.77 -6.58
N VAL A 488 -9.85 3.84 -7.12
CA VAL A 488 -8.74 4.56 -6.50
C VAL A 488 -9.22 5.47 -5.37
N GLY A 489 -10.42 6.03 -5.49
CA GLY A 489 -10.96 6.96 -4.50
C GLY A 489 -10.05 8.16 -4.28
N ASN A 490 -9.46 8.27 -3.08
CA ASN A 490 -8.49 9.32 -2.72
C ASN A 490 -7.08 8.75 -2.44
N ASP A 491 -6.76 7.53 -2.90
CA ASP A 491 -5.44 6.93 -2.72
C ASP A 491 -4.46 7.44 -3.77
N GLU A 492 -3.68 8.48 -3.43
CA GLU A 492 -2.69 9.09 -4.31
C GLU A 492 -1.57 8.12 -4.77
N ASN A 493 -1.27 7.06 -3.99
CA ASN A 493 -0.25 6.08 -4.41
C ASN A 493 -0.84 5.13 -5.45
N LEU A 494 -2.04 4.62 -5.20
CA LEU A 494 -2.76 3.79 -6.17
C LEU A 494 -3.13 4.58 -7.43
N TYR A 495 -3.35 5.89 -7.29
CA TYR A 495 -3.47 6.82 -8.41
C TYR A 495 -2.16 6.91 -9.20
N GLY A 496 -1.01 7.11 -8.56
CA GLY A 496 0.29 7.09 -9.26
C GLY A 496 0.57 5.76 -9.97
N ASP A 497 0.37 4.65 -9.27
CA ASP A 497 0.64 3.28 -9.78
C ASP A 497 -0.29 2.85 -10.93
N LEU A 498 -1.46 3.49 -11.09
CA LEU A 498 -2.48 3.08 -12.07
C LEU A 498 -2.93 4.19 -13.04
N TYR A 499 -2.63 5.47 -12.79
CA TYR A 499 -3.03 6.62 -13.64
C TYR A 499 -1.90 7.07 -14.57
N GLU A 500 -0.63 6.79 -14.23
CA GLU A 500 0.51 7.13 -15.09
C GLU A 500 0.77 6.09 -16.21
N GLU A 501 -0.02 5.01 -16.28
CA GLU A 501 0.11 3.93 -17.27
C GLU A 501 -1.16 3.69 -18.11
#